data_AF-A0A2A5W357-F1
#
_entry.id   AF-A0A2A5W357-F1
#
_cell.length_a   1.000
_cell.length_b   1.000
_cell.length_c   1.000
_cell.angle_alpha   90.00
_cell.angle_beta   90.00
_cell.angle_gamma   90.00
#
_symmetry.space_group_name_H-M   'P 1'
#
loop_
_entity.id
_entity.type
_entity.pdbx_description
1 polymer ?
#
loop_
_entity_poly.entity_id
_entity_poly.type
_entity_poly.pdbx_seq_one_letter_code
_entity_poly.pdbx_strand_id
1 'polypeptide(L)'
;MTDPDINSNTSTGLLRSIRFARRGGKVFGLVLILGGLLFFLRGAGESSFGSFRAIYSIIYGGLLCLPFARFPAGSWKISFIAVCLFSAAHVFVLVVAVMYQYIELAEMGERLGVPGLEGSLVFLSLLQPPTLLFERHPDFLD
;
A
#
# COMPACT_ATOMS: atom_id res chain seq x y z
N MET A 1 7.36 -9.52 -42.07
CA MET A 1 8.72 -9.59 -41.49
C MET A 1 8.63 -8.86 -40.17
N THR A 2 8.25 -9.58 -39.11
CA THR A 2 8.14 -9.03 -37.75
C THR A 2 9.54 -8.95 -37.18
N ASP A 3 10.00 -7.74 -36.90
CA ASP A 3 11.34 -7.46 -36.42
C ASP A 3 11.53 -8.05 -35.00
N PRO A 4 12.36 -9.09 -34.83
CA PRO A 4 12.54 -9.75 -33.53
C PRO A 4 13.13 -8.82 -32.46
N ASP A 5 13.75 -7.71 -32.86
CA ASP A 5 14.39 -6.75 -31.96
C ASP A 5 13.39 -5.79 -31.26
N ILE A 6 12.18 -5.60 -31.79
CA ILE A 6 11.16 -4.75 -31.14
C ILE A 6 10.51 -5.50 -29.96
N ASN A 7 10.28 -6.81 -30.11
CA ASN A 7 9.64 -7.63 -29.07
C ASN A 7 10.56 -7.90 -27.86
N SER A 8 11.87 -7.99 -28.07
CA SER A 8 12.85 -8.18 -26.99
C SER A 8 13.04 -6.92 -26.14
N ASN A 9 13.00 -5.74 -26.76
CA ASN A 9 13.11 -4.44 -26.05
C ASN A 9 11.84 -4.09 -25.26
N THR A 10 10.66 -4.42 -25.79
CA THR A 10 9.38 -4.16 -25.11
C THR A 10 9.20 -5.06 -23.87
N SER A 11 9.51 -6.35 -23.99
CA SER A 11 9.45 -7.31 -22.87
C SER A 11 10.44 -6.97 -21.75
N THR A 12 11.66 -6.54 -22.08
CA THR A 12 12.65 -6.09 -21.08
C THR A 12 12.24 -4.79 -20.39
N GLY A 13 11.62 -3.86 -21.10
CA GLY A 13 11.05 -2.62 -20.55
C GLY A 13 9.88 -2.88 -19.57
N LEU A 14 8.93 -3.73 -19.96
CA LEU A 14 7.78 -4.14 -19.15
C LEU A 14 8.22 -4.85 -17.85
N LEU A 15 9.14 -5.82 -17.95
CA LEU A 15 9.68 -6.51 -16.79
C LEU A 15 10.46 -5.58 -15.84
N ARG A 16 11.00 -4.47 -16.35
CA ARG A 16 11.68 -3.46 -15.52
C ARG A 16 10.67 -2.56 -14.81
N SER A 17 9.59 -2.14 -15.48
CA SER A 17 8.55 -1.31 -14.89
C SER A 17 7.80 -2.05 -13.77
N ILE A 18 7.48 -3.33 -13.98
CA ILE A 18 6.85 -4.20 -12.97
C ILE A 18 7.74 -4.31 -11.71
N ARG A 19 9.05 -4.56 -11.89
CA ARG A 19 10.00 -4.61 -10.77
C ARG A 19 10.12 -3.26 -10.05
N PHE A 20 10.00 -2.15 -10.79
CA PHE A 20 10.02 -0.81 -10.20
C PHE A 20 8.76 -0.56 -9.37
N ALA A 21 7.59 -0.92 -9.90
CA ALA A 21 6.32 -0.84 -9.17
C ALA A 21 6.37 -1.65 -7.86
N ARG A 22 6.99 -2.85 -7.89
CA ARG A 22 7.14 -3.65 -6.68
C ARG A 22 8.11 -3.06 -5.66
N ARG A 23 9.22 -2.46 -6.10
CA ARG A 23 10.10 -1.69 -5.21
C ARG A 23 9.34 -0.54 -4.57
N GLY A 24 8.48 0.15 -5.33
CA GLY A 24 7.56 1.17 -4.83
C GLY A 24 6.66 0.64 -3.71
N GLY A 25 6.03 -0.53 -3.92
CA GLY A 25 5.21 -1.18 -2.89
C GLY A 25 5.96 -1.54 -1.60
N LYS A 26 7.23 -1.95 -1.70
CA LYS A 26 8.08 -2.21 -0.52
C LYS A 26 8.47 -0.93 0.21
N VAL A 27 8.80 0.14 -0.51
CA VAL A 27 9.07 1.45 0.09
C VAL A 27 7.82 1.96 0.81
N PHE A 28 6.65 1.83 0.18
CA PHE A 28 5.37 2.16 0.80
C PHE A 28 5.13 1.34 2.08
N GLY A 29 5.35 0.02 2.03
CA GLY A 29 5.26 -0.84 3.21
C GLY A 29 6.19 -0.42 4.34
N LEU A 30 7.45 -0.04 4.03
CA LEU A 30 8.39 0.50 5.02
C LEU A 30 7.91 1.83 5.61
N VAL A 31 7.35 2.73 4.79
CA VAL A 31 6.77 4.00 5.27
C VAL A 31 5.62 3.72 6.24
N LEU A 32 4.75 2.74 5.96
CA LEU A 32 3.67 2.36 6.85
C LEU A 32 4.17 1.79 8.19
N ILE A 33 5.20 0.93 8.14
CA ILE A 33 5.81 0.36 9.36
C ILE A 33 6.44 1.47 10.20
N LEU A 34 7.27 2.34 9.59
CA LEU A 34 7.94 3.42 10.30
C LEU A 34 6.94 4.45 10.82
N GLY A 35 5.94 4.81 10.03
CA GLY A 35 4.86 5.71 10.43
C GLY A 35 4.06 5.15 11.60
N GLY A 36 3.65 3.88 11.53
CA GLY A 36 2.95 3.21 12.61
C GLY A 36 3.80 3.09 13.88
N LEU A 37 5.09 2.77 13.76
CA LEU A 37 6.01 2.68 14.90
C LEU A 37 6.24 4.05 15.55
N LEU A 38 6.47 5.10 14.75
CA LEU A 38 6.63 6.46 15.26
C LEU A 38 5.36 6.94 15.97
N PHE A 39 4.19 6.65 15.40
CA PHE A 39 2.90 6.98 16.02
C PHE A 39 2.74 6.24 17.35
N PHE A 40 3.07 4.94 17.38
CA PHE A 40 3.05 4.13 18.59
C PHE A 40 4.01 4.67 19.68
N LEU A 41 5.24 5.02 19.31
CA LEU A 41 6.26 5.55 20.23
C LEU A 41 5.94 6.96 20.74
N ARG A 42 5.26 7.80 19.95
CA ARG A 42 4.88 9.17 20.32
C ARG A 42 3.69 9.24 21.27
N GLY A 43 3.16 8.11 21.74
CA GLY A 43 2.07 8.10 22.70
C GLY A 43 0.69 8.05 22.06
N ALA A 44 0.53 7.36 20.93
CA ALA A 44 -0.78 6.99 20.36
C ALA A 44 -1.68 6.11 21.29
N GLY A 45 -1.28 5.92 22.54
CA GLY A 45 -2.05 5.25 23.58
C GLY A 45 -3.19 6.10 24.16
N GLU A 46 -3.29 7.39 23.83
CA GLU A 46 -4.38 8.24 24.35
C GLU A 46 -5.74 7.95 23.71
N SER A 47 -5.78 7.41 22.48
CA SER A 47 -7.03 7.00 21.81
C SER A 47 -6.96 5.55 21.29
N SER A 48 -8.01 4.77 21.56
CA SER A 48 -8.11 3.36 21.12
C SER A 48 -7.97 3.22 19.59
N PHE A 49 -8.54 4.17 18.84
CA PHE A 49 -8.43 4.20 17.38
C PHE A 49 -6.99 4.47 16.90
N GLY A 50 -6.25 5.37 17.55
CA GLY A 50 -4.86 5.66 17.20
C GLY A 50 -3.95 4.45 17.32
N SER A 51 -4.09 3.70 18.42
CA SER A 51 -3.38 2.43 18.63
C SER A 51 -3.77 1.37 17.60
N PHE A 52 -5.07 1.23 17.30
CA PHE A 52 -5.54 0.32 16.25
C PHE A 52 -4.94 0.67 14.88
N ARG A 53 -4.98 1.95 14.48
CA ARG A 53 -4.38 2.44 13.21
C ARG A 53 -2.90 2.11 13.12
N ALA A 54 -2.13 2.37 14.18
CA ALA A 54 -0.70 2.09 14.21
C ALA A 54 -0.39 0.60 14.02
N ILE A 55 -1.04 -0.26 14.80
CA ILE A 55 -0.87 -1.72 14.71
C ILE A 55 -1.27 -2.21 13.31
N TYR A 56 -2.40 -1.73 12.80
CA TYR A 56 -2.89 -2.07 11.48
C TYR A 56 -1.88 -1.69 10.39
N SER A 57 -1.35 -0.47 10.40
CA SER A 57 -0.36 0.01 9.43
C SER A 57 0.94 -0.81 9.49
N ILE A 58 1.38 -1.24 10.68
CA ILE A 58 2.55 -2.10 10.82
C ILE A 58 2.30 -3.48 10.21
N ILE A 59 1.15 -4.10 10.50
CA ILE A 59 0.80 -5.42 9.95
C ILE A 59 0.69 -5.34 8.42
N TYR A 60 -0.03 -4.34 7.91
CA TYR A 60 -0.19 -4.16 6.48
C TYR A 60 1.14 -3.88 5.78
N GLY A 61 1.96 -2.98 6.33
CA GLY A 61 3.29 -2.71 5.80
C GLY A 61 4.20 -3.93 5.81
N GLY A 62 4.13 -4.75 6.87
CA GLY A 62 4.83 -6.03 6.98
C GLY A 62 4.40 -7.01 5.87
N LEU A 63 3.10 -7.12 5.63
CA LEU A 63 2.54 -7.91 4.53
C LEU A 63 3.09 -7.46 3.18
N LEU A 64 3.15 -6.15 2.91
CA LEU A 64 3.69 -5.62 1.66
C LEU A 64 5.18 -5.88 1.45
N CYS A 65 5.96 -6.01 2.53
CA CYS A 65 7.39 -6.29 2.48
C CYS A 65 7.72 -7.76 2.16
N LEU A 66 6.74 -8.66 2.18
CA LEU A 66 6.97 -10.09 1.92
C LEU A 66 7.48 -10.37 0.49
N PRO A 67 8.34 -11.41 0.31
CA PRO A 67 8.87 -11.80 -0.98
C PRO A 67 7.88 -12.69 -1.77
N PHE A 68 6.72 -12.15 -2.15
CA PHE A 68 5.65 -12.91 -2.84
C PHE A 68 6.10 -13.62 -4.13
N ALA A 69 7.11 -13.11 -4.82
CA ALA A 69 7.70 -13.77 -5.99
C ALA A 69 8.21 -15.19 -5.69
N ARG A 70 8.61 -15.47 -4.43
CA ARG A 70 9.11 -16.77 -3.99
C ARG A 70 8.02 -17.71 -3.45
N PHE A 71 6.77 -17.27 -3.39
CA PHE A 71 5.70 -18.07 -2.79
C PHE A 71 5.21 -19.16 -3.76
N PRO A 72 4.89 -20.36 -3.23
CA PRO A 72 4.20 -21.38 -4.00
C PRO A 72 2.77 -20.92 -4.35
N ALA A 73 2.18 -21.48 -5.42
CA ALA A 73 0.93 -20.98 -5.99
C ALA A 73 -0.24 -20.90 -4.99
N GLY A 74 -0.35 -21.86 -4.08
CA GLY A 74 -1.38 -21.86 -3.03
C GLY A 74 -1.22 -20.70 -2.05
N SER A 75 -0.03 -20.56 -1.47
CA SER A 75 0.28 -19.46 -0.54
C SER A 75 0.20 -18.09 -1.21
N TRP A 76 0.60 -17.99 -2.48
CA TRP A 76 0.49 -16.73 -3.24
C TRP A 76 -0.97 -16.26 -3.37
N LYS A 77 -1.92 -17.16 -3.68
CA LYS A 77 -3.34 -16.80 -3.77
C LYS A 77 -3.88 -16.26 -2.44
N ILE A 78 -3.57 -16.94 -1.33
CA ILE A 78 -3.99 -16.52 0.01
C ILE A 78 -3.40 -15.15 0.35
N SER A 79 -2.10 -14.98 0.10
CA SER A 79 -1.42 -13.71 0.31
C SER A 79 -1.95 -12.58 -0.57
N PHE A 80 -2.28 -12.87 -1.83
CA PHE A 80 -2.89 -11.90 -2.74
C PHE A 80 -4.25 -11.44 -2.22
N ILE A 81 -5.11 -12.38 -1.80
CA ILE A 81 -6.41 -12.08 -1.19
C ILE A 81 -6.21 -11.23 0.08
N ALA A 82 -5.23 -11.59 0.92
CA ALA A 82 -4.91 -10.79 2.10
C ALA A 82 -4.48 -9.37 1.72
N VAL A 83 -3.62 -9.19 0.72
CA VAL A 83 -3.22 -7.86 0.25
C VAL A 83 -4.42 -7.08 -0.27
N CYS A 84 -5.34 -7.68 -1.03
CA CYS A 84 -6.57 -7.03 -1.48
C CYS A 84 -7.42 -6.54 -0.31
N LEU A 85 -7.69 -7.42 0.66
CA LEU A 85 -8.51 -7.12 1.82
C LEU A 85 -7.87 -6.03 2.69
N PHE A 86 -6.58 -6.15 3.00
CA PHE A 86 -5.87 -5.13 3.77
C PHE A 86 -5.75 -3.81 3.00
N SER A 87 -5.57 -3.83 1.69
CA SER A 87 -5.53 -2.58 0.90
C SER A 87 -6.87 -1.85 0.96
N ALA A 88 -7.97 -2.57 0.77
CA ALA A 88 -9.32 -1.99 0.88
C ALA A 88 -9.62 -1.51 2.30
N ALA A 89 -9.37 -2.34 3.31
CA ALA A 89 -9.58 -1.96 4.71
C ALA A 89 -8.69 -0.78 5.14
N HIS A 90 -7.47 -0.66 4.63
CA HIS A 90 -6.60 0.48 4.91
C HIS A 90 -7.20 1.81 4.41
N VAL A 91 -7.91 1.79 3.27
CA VAL A 91 -8.65 2.97 2.80
C VAL A 91 -9.68 3.41 3.84
N PHE A 92 -10.46 2.48 4.39
CA PHE A 92 -11.41 2.80 5.45
C PHE A 92 -10.73 3.33 6.72
N VAL A 93 -9.60 2.75 7.13
CA VAL A 93 -8.82 3.25 8.27
C VAL A 93 -8.38 4.70 8.03
N LEU A 94 -7.93 5.03 6.82
CA LEU A 94 -7.55 6.40 6.46
C LEU A 94 -8.74 7.36 6.46
N VAL A 95 -9.89 6.94 5.91
CA VAL A 95 -11.13 7.76 5.93
C VAL A 95 -11.54 8.08 7.36
N VAL A 96 -11.57 7.08 8.25
CA VAL A 96 -11.92 7.30 9.66
C VAL A 96 -10.88 8.20 10.35
N ALA A 97 -9.60 8.02 10.06
CA ALA A 97 -8.55 8.88 10.63
C ALA A 97 -8.70 10.35 10.21
N VAL A 98 -9.02 10.60 8.95
CA VAL A 98 -9.33 11.93 8.43
C VAL A 98 -10.57 12.51 9.12
N MET A 99 -11.61 11.71 9.35
CA MET A 99 -12.80 12.17 10.08
C MET A 99 -12.47 12.61 11.51
N TYR A 100 -11.65 11.86 12.25
CA TYR A 100 -11.19 12.26 13.58
C TYR A 100 -10.41 13.58 13.54
N GLN A 101 -9.49 13.74 12.58
CA GLN A 101 -8.75 15.00 12.40
C GLN A 101 -9.67 16.17 12.09
N TYR A 102 -10.71 15.96 11.27
CA TYR A 102 -11.67 17.02 10.96
C TYR A 102 -12.50 17.46 12.17
N ILE A 103 -12.89 16.53 13.05
CA ILE A 103 -13.61 16.86 14.28
C ILE A 103 -12.72 17.73 15.18
N GLU A 104 -11.46 17.32 15.38
CA GLU A 104 -10.49 18.06 16.19
C GLU A 104 -10.23 19.47 15.64
N LEU A 105 -10.01 19.61 14.32
CA LEU A 105 -9.82 20.90 13.67
C LEU A 105 -11.07 21.80 13.75
N ALA A 106 -12.26 21.22 13.66
CA ALA A 106 -13.51 21.94 13.81
C ALA A 106 -13.72 22.45 15.25
N GLU A 107 -13.35 21.65 16.25
CA GLU A 107 -13.37 22.05 17.67
C GLU A 107 -12.38 23.20 17.96
N MET A 108 -11.23 23.21 17.30
CA MET A 108 -10.23 24.30 17.41
C MET A 108 -10.60 25.56 16.60
N GLY A 109 -11.68 25.52 15.82
CA GLY A 109 -12.09 26.64 14.96
C GLY A 109 -11.15 26.91 13.78
N GLU A 110 -10.26 25.96 13.45
CA GLU A 110 -9.32 26.08 12.35
C GLU A 110 -9.96 25.74 11.00
N ARG A 111 -9.39 26.26 9.90
CA ARG A 111 -9.86 25.93 8.55
C ARG A 111 -9.55 24.47 8.24
N LEU A 112 -10.57 23.74 7.79
CA LEU A 112 -10.46 22.36 7.32
C LEU A 112 -9.48 22.30 6.12
N GLY A 113 -8.27 21.83 6.37
CA GLY A 113 -7.30 21.53 5.32
C GLY A 113 -7.72 20.30 4.51
N VAL A 114 -7.22 20.18 3.28
CA VAL A 114 -7.35 18.94 2.51
C VAL A 114 -6.26 17.96 3.01
N PRO A 115 -6.62 16.75 3.48
CA PRO A 115 -5.68 15.75 3.98
C PRO A 115 -4.93 15.11 2.80
N GLY A 116 -3.95 15.84 2.27
CA GLY A 116 -3.20 15.45 1.07
C GLY A 116 -2.39 14.17 1.25
N LEU A 117 -1.85 13.94 2.46
CA LEU A 117 -1.06 12.75 2.77
C LEU A 117 -1.96 11.51 2.79
N GLU A 118 -3.06 11.53 3.53
CA GLU A 118 -4.00 10.42 3.66
C GLU A 118 -4.61 10.06 2.30
N GLY A 119 -4.98 11.06 1.49
CA GLY A 119 -5.42 10.84 0.11
C GLY A 119 -4.36 10.12 -0.74
N SER A 120 -3.09 10.53 -0.63
CA SER A 120 -1.99 9.86 -1.33
C SER A 120 -1.80 8.41 -0.87
N LEU A 121 -1.93 8.16 0.44
CA LEU A 121 -1.84 6.82 1.01
C LEU A 121 -2.98 5.91 0.53
N VAL A 122 -4.18 6.43 0.30
CA VAL A 122 -5.29 5.68 -0.30
C VAL A 122 -4.92 5.16 -1.69
N PHE A 123 -4.43 6.03 -2.58
CA PHE A 123 -4.00 5.61 -3.92
C PHE A 123 -2.87 4.60 -3.86
N LEU A 124 -1.86 4.84 -3.03
CA LEU A 124 -0.76 3.89 -2.86
C LEU A 124 -1.25 2.54 -2.35
N SER A 125 -2.24 2.50 -1.45
CA SER A 125 -2.82 1.25 -0.96
C SER A 125 -3.55 0.49 -2.07
N LEU A 126 -4.38 1.19 -2.84
CA LEU A 126 -5.14 0.58 -3.95
C LEU A 126 -4.27 0.14 -5.12
N LEU A 127 -3.06 0.70 -5.26
CA LEU A 127 -2.07 0.24 -6.24
C LEU A 127 -1.37 -1.07 -5.82
N GLN A 128 -1.43 -1.50 -4.55
CA GLN A 128 -0.74 -2.72 -4.12
C GLN A 128 -1.29 -4.01 -4.76
N PRO A 129 -2.62 -4.23 -4.83
CA PRO A 129 -3.17 -5.41 -5.50
C PRO A 129 -2.78 -5.52 -7.00
N PRO A 130 -2.99 -4.51 -7.86
CA PRO A 130 -2.64 -4.64 -9.28
C PRO A 130 -1.13 -4.81 -9.49
N THR A 131 -0.29 -4.12 -8.73
CA THR A 131 1.16 -4.28 -8.85
C THR A 131 1.62 -5.69 -8.46
N LEU A 132 0.98 -6.31 -7.48
CA LEU A 132 1.26 -7.70 -7.10
C LEU A 132 0.73 -8.71 -8.13
N LEU A 133 -0.43 -8.43 -8.74
CA LEU A 133 -1.00 -9.26 -9.80
C LEU A 133 -0.09 -9.30 -11.03
N PHE A 134 0.32 -8.13 -11.51
CA PHE A 134 1.18 -8.00 -12.70
C PHE A 134 2.62 -8.49 -12.46
N GLU A 135 3.10 -8.48 -11.21
CA GLU A 135 4.38 -9.13 -10.88
C GLU A 135 4.34 -10.65 -11.14
N ARG A 136 3.20 -11.29 -10.89
CA ARG A 136 3.06 -12.75 -11.06
C ARG A 136 2.62 -13.15 -12.45
N HIS A 137 1.76 -12.34 -13.07
CA HIS A 137 1.15 -12.59 -14.37
C HIS A 137 1.40 -11.36 -15.28
N PRO A 138 2.63 -11.20 -15.80
CA PRO A 138 2.96 -10.09 -16.69
C PRO A 138 2.15 -10.13 -17.99
N ASP A 139 1.73 -11.33 -18.42
CA ASP A 139 0.93 -11.58 -19.62
C ASP A 139 -0.45 -10.89 -19.61
N PHE A 140 -0.90 -10.37 -18.46
CA PHE A 140 -2.13 -9.56 -18.38
C PHE A 140 -1.95 -8.10 -18.84
N LEU A 141 -0.73 -7.70 -19.23
CA LEU A 141 -0.42 -6.38 -19.76
C LEU A 141 -0.22 -6.37 -21.30
N ASP A 142 -0.26 -7.53 -21.94
CA ASP A 142 -0.27 -7.68 -23.41
C ASP A 142 -1.64 -7.35 -24.01
#